data_AF-A0A402C1R5-F1
#
_entry.id   AF-A0A402C1R5-F1
#
_cell.length_a   1.000
_cell.length_b   1.000
_cell.length_c   1.000
_cell.angle_alpha   90.00
_cell.angle_beta   90.00
_cell.angle_gamma   90.00
#
_symmetry.space_group_name_H-M   'P 1'
#
loop_
_entity.id
_entity.type
_entity.pdbx_description
1 polymer ?
#
loop_
_entity_poly.entity_id
_entity_poly.type
_entity_poly.pdbx_seq_one_letter_code
_entity_poly.pdbx_strand_id
1 'polypeptide(L)'
;MTTVTGGVIYGVRLRSSFEYRYIGLTTKSTDVRLRQHLKVAAGGRKTAFYDWLRKQDRTEVIADTLDWVEGLDDLGRAEITWIAYLRRDGQPLLNLSDGGLGPTGVVWTDEMREAARRRSTGRVGVSRFAEENPFHGRKHSDAQREKWSAERKGSNSGADNPNFGKRGADHPRFGHPMPEESRTRMSEQRRGAGNPNFGKNASDETRAKMSAARKGRPMPSSRRNAHTRHHTNKGVAMVTCQYCIEDAGTTNEE
;
A
#
# COMPACT_ATOMS: atom_id res chain seq x y z
N MET A 1 -0.90 8.73 41.69
CA MET A 1 -0.91 9.83 40.71
C MET A 1 -0.89 9.21 39.33
N THR A 2 -2.04 9.07 38.70
CA THR A 2 -2.20 8.53 37.35
C THR A 2 -1.55 9.51 36.39
N THR A 3 -0.49 9.09 35.70
CA THR A 3 0.15 9.89 34.66
C THR A 3 -0.86 10.07 33.52
N VAL A 4 -1.48 11.23 33.43
CA VAL A 4 -2.42 11.55 32.36
C VAL A 4 -1.61 11.67 31.06
N THR A 5 -1.51 10.57 30.32
CA THR A 5 -0.94 10.53 28.97
C THR A 5 -1.95 11.13 27.99
N GLY A 6 -1.89 12.45 27.82
CA GLY A 6 -2.69 13.22 26.89
C GLY A 6 -1.85 14.07 25.94
N GLY A 7 -2.51 14.80 25.05
CA GLY A 7 -1.88 15.75 24.14
C GLY A 7 -2.72 16.99 23.92
N VAL A 8 -2.09 18.00 23.35
CA VAL A 8 -2.67 19.31 23.07
C VAL A 8 -2.89 19.47 21.57
N ILE A 9 -4.07 19.93 21.20
CA ILE A 9 -4.33 20.52 19.89
C ILE A 9 -4.04 22.02 19.96
N TYR A 10 -3.26 22.53 19.02
CA TYR A 10 -2.87 23.93 18.98
C TYR A 10 -3.07 24.55 17.60
N GLY A 11 -3.33 25.86 17.61
CA GLY A 11 -3.46 26.68 16.42
C GLY A 11 -2.37 27.75 16.35
N VAL A 12 -1.74 27.91 15.19
CA VAL A 12 -0.72 28.93 14.94
C VAL A 12 -1.33 30.09 14.17
N ARG A 13 -1.13 31.31 14.68
CA ARG A 13 -1.59 32.56 14.07
C ARG A 13 -0.64 33.71 14.39
N LEU A 14 -0.92 34.88 13.82
CA LEU A 14 -0.28 36.12 14.25
C LEU A 14 -0.97 36.65 15.50
N ARG A 15 -0.22 37.29 16.38
CA ARG A 15 -0.75 37.97 17.58
C ARG A 15 -1.81 39.02 17.22
N SER A 16 -1.60 39.72 16.09
CA SER A 16 -2.48 40.77 15.57
C SER A 16 -3.74 40.27 14.86
N SER A 17 -3.87 38.97 14.58
CA SER A 17 -4.99 38.41 13.82
C SER A 17 -5.60 37.23 14.55
N PHE A 18 -6.91 37.02 14.39
CA PHE A 18 -7.59 35.82 14.86
C PHE A 18 -7.56 34.68 13.83
N GLU A 19 -6.96 34.92 12.66
CA GLU A 19 -6.91 33.93 11.59
C GLU A 19 -5.87 32.85 11.89
N TYR A 20 -6.35 31.62 12.11
CA TYR A 20 -5.47 30.47 12.21
C TYR A 20 -4.89 30.13 10.83
N ARG A 21 -3.59 29.88 10.80
CA ARG A 21 -2.84 29.50 9.60
C ARG A 21 -2.38 28.05 9.64
N TYR A 22 -2.34 27.43 10.82
CA TYR A 22 -1.96 26.04 10.95
C TYR A 22 -2.55 25.43 12.21
N ILE A 23 -3.00 24.18 12.12
CA ILE A 23 -3.41 23.35 13.25
C ILE A 23 -2.47 22.19 13.38
N GLY A 24 -2.08 21.85 14.60
CA GLY A 24 -1.30 20.65 14.85
C GLY A 24 -1.61 20.03 16.20
N LEU A 25 -1.08 18.83 16.40
CA LEU A 25 -1.05 18.15 17.69
C LEU A 25 0.35 18.09 18.29
N THR A 26 0.43 18.05 19.61
CA THR A 26 1.69 17.89 20.35
C THR A 26 1.46 17.25 21.72
N THR A 27 2.38 16.38 22.15
CA THR A 27 2.44 15.88 23.53
C THR A 27 3.32 16.76 24.44
N LYS A 28 4.00 17.75 23.85
CA LYS A 28 4.79 18.79 24.52
C LYS A 28 3.99 20.09 24.57
N SER A 29 4.45 21.09 25.33
CA SER A 29 3.81 22.42 25.30
C SER A 29 3.81 23.05 23.91
N THR A 30 2.82 23.90 23.65
CA THR A 30 2.63 24.59 22.37
C THR A 30 3.82 25.51 22.03
N ASP A 31 4.42 26.17 23.03
CA ASP A 31 5.62 27.00 22.86
C ASP A 31 6.84 26.21 22.38
N VAL A 32 7.04 25.01 22.93
CA VAL A 32 8.13 24.12 22.49
C VAL A 32 7.88 23.70 21.04
N ARG A 33 6.64 23.37 20.71
CA ARG A 33 6.26 22.92 19.37
C ARG A 33 6.37 24.05 18.34
N LEU A 34 6.01 25.28 18.68
CA LEU A 34 6.17 26.46 17.84
C LEU A 34 7.64 26.73 17.55
N ARG A 35 8.50 26.72 18.57
CA ARG A 35 9.96 26.87 18.40
C ARG A 35 10.54 25.80 17.47
N GLN A 36 10.06 24.56 17.56
CA GLN A 36 10.46 23.50 16.64
C GLN A 36 10.03 23.80 15.20
N HIS A 37 8.81 24.30 14.97
CA HIS A 37 8.38 24.72 13.64
C HIS A 37 9.24 25.86 13.09
N LEU A 38 9.55 26.87 13.89
CA LEU A 38 10.43 27.96 13.49
C LEU A 38 11.85 27.48 13.14
N LYS A 39 12.38 26.48 13.86
CA LYS A 39 13.67 25.86 13.55
C LYS A 39 13.63 25.07 12.24
N VAL A 40 12.59 24.27 12.02
CA VAL A 40 12.40 23.49 10.79
C VAL A 40 12.20 24.40 9.58
N ALA A 41 11.43 25.49 9.75
CA ALA A 41 11.22 26.49 8.70
C ALA A 41 12.54 27.15 8.30
N ALA A 42 13.39 27.51 9.26
CA ALA A 42 14.73 28.06 9.03
C ALA A 42 15.67 27.05 8.36
N GLY A 43 15.50 25.75 8.61
CA GLY A 43 16.22 24.67 7.94
C GLY A 43 15.82 24.44 6.47
N GLY A 44 14.92 25.25 5.90
CA GLY A 44 14.62 25.25 4.47
C GLY A 44 13.59 24.21 4.01
N ARG A 45 12.81 23.61 4.92
CA ARG A 45 11.72 22.70 4.53
C ARG A 45 10.66 23.48 3.73
N LYS A 46 10.35 22.99 2.53
CA LYS A 46 9.43 23.64 1.57
C LYS A 46 7.99 23.15 1.77
N THR A 47 7.14 23.99 2.36
CA THR A 47 5.69 23.77 2.54
C THR A 47 5.02 25.13 2.72
N ALA A 48 3.77 25.30 2.29
CA ALA A 48 3.05 26.57 2.42
C ALA A 48 3.12 27.19 3.84
N PHE A 49 2.91 26.38 4.88
CA PHE A 49 3.02 26.83 6.27
C PHE A 49 4.43 27.34 6.64
N TYR A 50 5.49 26.60 6.31
CA TYR A 50 6.87 27.04 6.58
C TYR A 50 7.30 28.22 5.72
N ASP A 51 6.82 28.31 4.49
CA ASP A 51 7.05 29.45 3.62
C ASP A 51 6.37 30.71 4.17
N TRP A 52 5.17 30.56 4.75
CA TRP A 52 4.47 31.63 5.47
C TRP A 52 5.22 32.04 6.74
N LEU A 53 5.64 31.08 7.59
CA LEU A 53 6.39 31.37 8.83
C LEU A 53 7.69 32.15 8.56
N ARG A 54 8.41 31.84 7.49
CA ARG A 54 9.65 32.55 7.14
C ARG A 54 9.45 34.01 6.75
N LYS A 55 8.22 34.40 6.41
CA LYS A 55 7.86 35.78 6.06
C LYS A 55 7.38 36.60 7.26
N GLN A 56 7.14 35.96 8.41
CA GLN A 56 6.61 36.64 9.60
C GLN A 56 7.74 37.06 10.54
N ASP A 57 7.48 38.07 11.37
CA ASP A 57 8.28 38.32 12.57
C ASP A 57 8.02 37.22 13.61
N ARG A 58 9.08 36.66 14.17
CA ARG A 58 9.02 35.50 15.08
C ARG A 58 8.37 35.83 16.41
N THR A 59 8.45 37.08 16.85
CA THR A 59 7.83 37.57 18.10
C THR A 59 6.30 37.69 17.97
N GLU A 60 5.82 37.88 16.73
CA GLU A 60 4.41 38.06 16.41
C GLU A 60 3.69 36.75 16.14
N VAL A 61 4.40 35.64 15.91
CA VAL A 61 3.78 34.33 15.74
C VAL A 61 3.51 33.69 17.10
N ILE A 62 2.28 33.27 17.33
CA ILE A 62 1.86 32.58 18.55
C ILE A 62 1.19 31.24 18.25
N ALA A 63 1.21 30.34 19.24
CA ALA A 63 0.55 29.04 19.20
C ALA A 63 -0.42 28.91 20.37
N ASP A 64 -1.71 29.08 20.08
CA ASP A 64 -2.77 28.97 21.08
C ASP A 64 -3.10 27.50 21.35
N THR A 65 -3.37 27.18 22.61
CA THR A 65 -3.94 25.89 22.99
C THR A 65 -5.43 25.92 22.69
N LEU A 66 -5.89 25.05 21.81
CA LEU A 66 -7.30 24.97 21.42
C LEU A 66 -8.05 23.90 22.22
N ASP A 67 -7.40 22.77 22.48
CA ASP A 67 -8.04 21.63 23.12
C ASP A 67 -7.02 20.71 23.81
N TRP A 68 -7.48 20.01 24.84
CA TRP A 68 -6.73 18.98 25.54
C TRP A 68 -7.42 17.64 25.38
N VAL A 69 -6.70 16.64 24.86
CA VAL A 69 -7.25 15.32 24.59
C VAL A 69 -6.54 14.28 25.44
N GLU A 70 -7.32 13.52 26.20
CA GLU A 70 -6.84 12.36 26.94
C GLU A 70 -6.70 11.17 25.97
N GLY A 71 -5.54 10.50 25.97
CA GLY A 71 -5.27 9.38 25.06
C GLY A 71 -4.70 9.78 23.70
N LEU A 72 -3.69 9.02 23.24
CA LEU A 72 -2.98 9.31 21.98
C LEU A 72 -3.79 8.95 20.72
N ASP A 73 -4.66 7.93 20.80
CA ASP A 73 -5.46 7.48 19.66
C ASP A 73 -6.58 8.48 19.30
N ASP A 74 -7.08 9.21 20.30
CA ASP A 74 -8.09 10.26 20.13
C ASP A 74 -7.49 11.59 19.65
N LEU A 75 -6.22 11.83 19.95
CA LEU A 75 -5.52 13.07 19.58
C LEU A 75 -5.45 13.28 18.06
N GLY A 76 -5.27 12.20 17.28
CA GLY A 76 -5.26 12.27 15.82
C GLY A 76 -6.64 12.59 15.24
N ARG A 77 -7.72 12.04 15.82
CA ARG A 77 -9.10 12.36 15.43
C ARG A 77 -9.45 13.80 15.75
N ALA A 78 -9.04 14.28 16.93
CA ALA A 78 -9.27 15.66 17.34
C ALA A 78 -8.60 16.66 16.39
N GLU A 79 -7.36 16.41 15.96
CA GLU A 79 -6.68 17.24 14.95
C GLU A 79 -7.49 17.33 13.65
N ILE A 80 -8.02 16.20 13.16
CA ILE A 80 -8.87 16.17 11.95
C ILE A 80 -10.13 17.00 12.15
N THR A 81 -10.82 16.81 13.28
CA THR A 81 -12.04 17.55 13.59
C THR A 81 -11.80 19.06 13.65
N TRP A 82 -10.72 19.50 14.27
CA TRP A 82 -10.36 20.92 14.36
C TRP A 82 -10.00 21.53 12.99
N ILE A 83 -9.26 20.81 12.15
CA ILE A 83 -8.95 21.25 10.78
C ILE A 83 -10.24 21.40 9.97
N ALA A 84 -11.14 20.41 10.06
CA ALA A 84 -12.42 20.43 9.35
C ALA A 84 -13.32 21.59 9.84
N TYR A 85 -13.40 21.79 11.15
CA TYR A 85 -14.17 22.88 11.76
C TYR A 85 -13.69 24.25 11.29
N LEU A 86 -12.39 24.53 11.39
CA LEU A 86 -11.86 25.85 11.03
C LEU A 86 -11.90 26.11 9.52
N ARG A 87 -11.75 25.08 8.67
CA ARG A 87 -11.97 25.24 7.23
C ARG A 87 -13.42 25.58 6.90
N ARG A 88 -14.38 24.97 7.61
CA ARG A 88 -15.80 25.30 7.48
C ARG A 88 -16.10 26.73 7.94
N ASP A 89 -15.39 27.20 8.96
CA ASP A 89 -15.43 28.60 9.44
C ASP A 89 -14.77 29.60 8.46
N GLY A 90 -14.16 29.12 7.37
CA GLY A 90 -13.52 29.96 6.36
C GLY A 90 -12.09 30.39 6.73
N GLN A 91 -11.49 29.77 7.74
CA GLN A 91 -10.13 30.09 8.16
C GLN A 91 -9.11 29.68 7.07
N PRO A 92 -8.11 30.54 6.77
CA PRO A 92 -7.15 30.30 5.70
C PRO A 92 -6.00 29.38 6.13
N LEU A 93 -6.33 28.14 6.51
CA LEU A 93 -5.39 27.12 6.97
C LEU A 93 -4.40 26.70 5.87
N LEU A 94 -3.14 26.54 6.24
CA LEU A 94 -2.02 26.09 5.40
C LEU A 94 -1.64 24.63 5.67
N ASN A 95 -2.49 23.88 6.38
CA ASN A 95 -2.35 22.44 6.60
C ASN A 95 -2.36 21.70 5.26
N LEU A 96 -1.35 20.84 5.04
CA LEU A 96 -1.19 20.09 3.78
C LEU A 96 -2.17 18.91 3.66
N SER A 97 -2.58 18.33 4.79
CA SER A 97 -3.58 17.27 4.86
C SER A 97 -4.68 17.65 5.83
N ASP A 98 -5.74 16.85 5.85
CA ASP A 98 -6.87 16.98 6.77
C ASP A 98 -6.52 16.55 8.20
N GLY A 99 -5.26 16.17 8.48
CA GLY A 99 -4.77 15.71 9.79
C GLY A 99 -4.52 14.20 9.85
N GLY A 100 -4.20 13.68 11.04
CA GLY A 100 -4.33 12.25 11.35
C GLY A 100 -3.08 11.37 11.17
N LEU A 101 -1.89 11.86 11.53
CA LEU A 101 -0.59 11.12 11.51
C LEU A 101 0.09 11.03 10.13
N GLY A 102 0.48 12.19 9.59
CA GLY A 102 1.56 12.29 8.60
C GLY A 102 1.12 12.23 7.12
N PRO A 103 2.08 12.02 6.19
CA PRO A 103 1.88 12.18 4.74
C PRO A 103 0.85 11.22 4.12
N THR A 104 0.39 10.23 4.89
CA THR A 104 -0.63 9.23 4.51
C THR A 104 -2.01 9.85 4.26
N GLY A 105 -2.30 11.04 4.81
CA GLY A 105 -3.56 11.75 4.60
C GLY A 105 -3.55 12.80 3.49
N VAL A 106 -2.40 13.02 2.80
CA VAL A 106 -2.34 13.96 1.67
C VAL A 106 -2.91 13.27 0.44
N VAL A 107 -4.13 13.63 0.04
CA VAL A 107 -4.66 13.23 -1.27
C VAL A 107 -3.93 14.08 -2.33
N TRP A 108 -3.11 13.42 -3.15
CA TRP A 108 -2.41 14.09 -4.24
C TRP A 108 -3.43 14.56 -5.27
N THR A 109 -3.33 15.80 -5.74
CA THR A 109 -4.11 16.27 -6.90
C THR A 109 -3.67 15.53 -8.17
N ASP A 110 -4.50 15.55 -9.20
CA ASP A 110 -4.16 14.95 -10.51
C ASP A 110 -2.87 15.55 -11.06
N GLU A 111 -2.69 16.87 -10.91
CA GLU A 111 -1.47 17.58 -11.29
C GLU A 111 -0.24 17.09 -10.52
N MET A 112 -0.37 16.88 -9.20
CA MET A 112 0.73 16.35 -8.37
C MET A 112 1.10 14.92 -8.80
N ARG A 113 0.10 14.07 -9.11
CA ARG A 113 0.34 12.70 -9.57
C ARG A 113 1.03 12.70 -10.93
N GLU A 114 0.59 13.53 -11.87
CA GLU A 114 1.23 13.65 -13.18
C GLU A 114 2.65 14.22 -13.08
N ALA A 115 2.88 15.22 -12.22
CA ALA A 115 4.23 15.74 -11.97
C ALA A 115 5.16 14.67 -11.35
N ALA A 116 4.66 13.84 -10.42
CA ALA A 116 5.42 12.69 -9.94
C ALA A 116 5.68 11.67 -11.05
N ARG A 117 4.67 11.33 -11.85
CA ARG A 117 4.80 10.40 -12.97
C ARG A 117 5.88 10.87 -13.94
N ARG A 118 5.87 12.14 -14.34
CA ARG A 118 6.89 12.73 -15.23
C ARG A 118 8.29 12.64 -14.64
N ARG A 119 8.46 12.93 -13.35
CA ARG A 119 9.76 12.81 -12.67
C ARG A 119 10.26 11.37 -12.50
N SER A 120 9.34 10.41 -12.38
CA SER A 120 9.69 8.99 -12.19
C SER A 120 9.83 8.22 -13.50
N THR A 121 9.14 8.63 -14.55
CA THR A 121 9.16 7.96 -15.86
C THR A 121 10.57 8.08 -16.45
N GLY A 122 11.16 6.94 -16.83
CA GLY A 122 12.52 6.87 -17.38
C GLY A 122 13.62 6.83 -16.33
N ARG A 123 13.31 6.92 -15.03
CA ARG A 123 14.32 6.73 -13.98
C ARG A 123 14.69 5.24 -13.90
N VAL A 124 15.92 4.91 -14.28
CA VAL A 124 16.46 3.56 -14.10
C VAL A 124 16.61 3.32 -12.59
N GLY A 125 15.78 2.43 -12.04
CA GLY A 125 15.92 2.00 -10.66
C GLY A 125 17.27 1.30 -10.49
N VAL A 126 18.01 1.65 -9.43
CA VAL A 126 19.22 0.90 -9.08
C VAL A 126 18.77 -0.38 -8.39
N SER A 127 18.55 -1.44 -9.16
CA SER A 127 18.29 -2.76 -8.61
C SER A 127 19.57 -3.26 -7.94
N ARG A 128 19.63 -3.15 -6.61
CA ARG A 128 20.70 -3.72 -5.79
C ARG A 128 20.32 -5.14 -5.41
N PHE A 129 21.14 -6.12 -5.75
CA PHE A 129 20.89 -7.53 -5.50
C PHE A 129 21.89 -8.08 -4.48
N ALA A 130 21.51 -9.17 -3.79
CA ALA A 130 22.36 -9.85 -2.82
C ALA A 130 23.04 -8.86 -1.85
N GLU A 131 24.36 -8.95 -1.67
CA GLU A 131 25.15 -8.14 -0.74
C GLU A 131 25.04 -6.62 -0.96
N GLU A 132 24.72 -6.18 -2.18
CA GLU A 132 24.54 -4.75 -2.48
C GLU A 132 23.20 -4.20 -1.94
N ASN A 133 22.24 -5.09 -1.65
CA ASN A 133 20.96 -4.70 -1.07
C ASN A 133 21.15 -4.34 0.42
N PRO A 134 20.83 -3.10 0.86
CA PRO A 134 20.93 -2.71 2.27
C PRO A 134 20.12 -3.58 3.25
N PHE A 135 19.14 -4.30 2.72
CA PHE A 135 18.28 -5.21 3.47
C PHE A 135 18.67 -6.68 3.33
N HIS A 136 19.78 -6.99 2.65
CA HIS A 136 20.29 -8.36 2.55
C HIS A 136 20.56 -8.96 3.93
N GLY A 137 20.10 -10.18 4.16
CA GLY A 137 20.22 -10.87 5.44
C GLY A 137 19.32 -10.34 6.57
N ARG A 138 18.63 -9.20 6.38
CA ARG A 138 17.70 -8.67 7.39
C ARG A 138 16.38 -9.44 7.36
N LYS A 139 15.85 -9.75 8.54
CA LYS A 139 14.54 -10.39 8.71
C LYS A 139 13.68 -9.53 9.63
N HIS A 140 12.37 -9.46 9.34
CA HIS A 140 11.41 -8.89 10.28
C HIS A 140 11.28 -9.78 11.51
N SER A 141 10.97 -9.18 12.66
CA SER A 141 10.68 -9.92 13.89
C SER A 141 9.46 -10.82 13.70
N ASP A 142 9.41 -11.91 14.45
CA ASP A 142 8.31 -12.89 14.33
C ASP A 142 6.96 -12.26 14.68
N ALA A 143 6.90 -11.44 15.73
CA ALA A 143 5.69 -10.69 16.09
C ALA A 143 5.18 -9.78 14.95
N GLN A 144 6.08 -9.13 14.20
CA GLN A 144 5.67 -8.28 13.09
C GLN A 144 5.22 -9.08 11.86
N ARG A 145 5.86 -10.23 11.61
CA ARG A 145 5.43 -11.16 10.55
C ARG A 145 4.06 -11.75 10.85
N GLU A 146 3.80 -12.11 12.11
CA GLU A 146 2.52 -12.62 12.55
C GLU A 146 1.41 -11.58 12.41
N LYS A 147 1.65 -10.34 12.86
CA LYS A 147 0.73 -9.22 12.67
C LYS A 147 0.33 -9.03 11.20
N TRP A 148 1.31 -8.93 10.30
CA TRP A 148 1.01 -8.78 8.87
C TRP A 148 0.33 -10.00 8.25
N SER A 149 0.66 -11.21 8.72
CA SER A 149 0.00 -12.43 8.28
C SER A 149 -1.49 -12.40 8.66
N ALA A 150 -1.81 -12.01 9.89
CA ALA A 150 -3.18 -11.88 10.37
C ALA A 150 -3.95 -10.80 9.59
N GLU A 151 -3.36 -9.60 9.44
CA GLU A 151 -3.99 -8.48 8.72
C GLU A 151 -4.27 -8.79 7.24
N ARG A 152 -3.40 -9.58 6.58
CA ARG A 152 -3.52 -9.87 5.14
C ARG A 152 -4.21 -11.20 4.85
N LYS A 153 -4.60 -11.96 5.86
CA LYS A 153 -5.28 -13.24 5.66
C LYS A 153 -6.58 -13.01 4.88
N GLY A 154 -6.82 -13.78 3.82
CA GLY A 154 -7.98 -13.61 2.93
C GLY A 154 -7.78 -12.58 1.82
N SER A 155 -7.12 -11.45 2.07
CA SER A 155 -6.96 -10.36 1.07
C SER A 155 -6.22 -10.76 -0.23
N ASN A 156 -5.44 -11.83 -0.21
CA ASN A 156 -4.64 -12.28 -1.35
C ASN A 156 -5.38 -13.28 -2.27
N SER A 157 -6.56 -13.77 -1.88
CA SER A 157 -7.28 -14.83 -2.60
C SER A 157 -8.78 -14.73 -2.42
N GLY A 158 -9.56 -15.08 -3.44
CA GLY A 158 -11.02 -14.95 -3.37
C GLY A 158 -11.48 -13.52 -3.61
N ALA A 159 -12.76 -13.24 -3.32
CA ALA A 159 -13.41 -11.97 -3.69
C ALA A 159 -12.71 -10.71 -3.14
N ASP A 160 -12.03 -10.81 -2.00
CA ASP A 160 -11.32 -9.69 -1.37
C ASP A 160 -10.03 -9.29 -2.11
N ASN A 161 -9.51 -10.14 -3.01
CA ASN A 161 -8.39 -9.76 -3.85
C ASN A 161 -8.91 -8.81 -4.95
N PRO A 162 -8.38 -7.57 -5.08
CA PRO A 162 -8.83 -6.58 -6.07
C PRO A 162 -8.74 -7.03 -7.54
N ASN A 163 -7.97 -8.09 -7.79
CA ASN A 163 -7.78 -8.70 -9.10
C ASN A 163 -8.49 -10.05 -9.25
N PHE A 164 -9.25 -10.51 -8.26
CA PHE A 164 -10.03 -11.74 -8.36
C PHE A 164 -11.12 -11.61 -9.41
N GLY A 165 -11.32 -12.66 -10.22
CA GLY A 165 -12.31 -12.68 -11.29
C GLY A 165 -11.96 -11.88 -12.55
N LYS A 166 -11.12 -10.84 -12.45
CA LYS A 166 -10.66 -10.03 -13.59
C LYS A 166 -9.84 -10.86 -14.57
N ARG A 167 -10.30 -10.95 -15.81
CA ARG A 167 -9.66 -11.67 -16.92
C ARG A 167 -9.73 -10.81 -18.18
N GLY A 168 -8.87 -11.10 -19.17
CA GLY A 168 -8.86 -10.33 -20.41
C GLY A 168 -8.68 -8.83 -20.14
N ALA A 169 -9.40 -7.98 -20.87
CA ALA A 169 -9.31 -6.52 -20.80
C ALA A 169 -9.49 -5.93 -19.39
N ASP A 170 -10.26 -6.58 -18.52
CA ASP A 170 -10.50 -6.11 -17.16
C ASP A 170 -9.29 -6.29 -16.24
N HIS A 171 -8.34 -7.14 -16.62
CA HIS A 171 -7.13 -7.35 -15.83
C HIS A 171 -6.15 -6.19 -16.05
N PRO A 172 -5.60 -5.56 -15.00
CA PRO A 172 -4.73 -4.37 -15.14
C PRO A 172 -3.48 -4.55 -16.01
N ARG A 173 -3.07 -5.80 -16.27
CA ARG A 173 -1.91 -6.15 -17.10
C ARG A 173 -2.28 -6.67 -18.50
N PHE A 174 -3.55 -6.59 -18.89
CA PHE A 174 -3.96 -6.96 -20.24
C PHE A 174 -3.36 -6.01 -21.27
N GLY A 175 -2.95 -6.53 -22.42
CA GLY A 175 -2.30 -5.74 -23.48
C GLY A 175 -0.89 -5.24 -23.15
N HIS A 176 -0.35 -5.55 -21.96
CA HIS A 176 1.00 -5.16 -21.55
C HIS A 176 1.94 -6.38 -21.52
N PRO A 177 2.43 -6.85 -22.69
CA PRO A 177 3.38 -7.94 -22.74
C PRO A 177 4.70 -7.52 -22.10
N MET A 178 5.39 -8.49 -21.52
CA MET A 178 6.73 -8.28 -21.01
C MET A 178 7.71 -8.05 -22.18
N PRO A 179 8.62 -7.08 -22.09
CA PRO A 179 9.66 -6.87 -23.10
C PRO A 179 10.47 -8.14 -23.33
N GLU A 180 10.84 -8.40 -24.60
CA GLU A 180 11.50 -9.64 -24.98
C GLU A 180 12.82 -9.85 -24.24
N GLU A 181 13.64 -8.80 -24.11
CA GLU A 181 14.90 -8.82 -23.36
C GLU A 181 14.71 -9.20 -21.87
N SER A 182 13.63 -8.70 -21.25
CA SER A 182 13.33 -9.05 -19.86
C SER A 182 12.87 -10.51 -19.74
N ARG A 183 12.15 -11.01 -20.75
CA ARG A 183 11.68 -12.40 -20.81
C ARG A 183 12.85 -13.37 -21.02
N THR A 184 13.77 -13.05 -21.93
CA THR A 184 14.98 -13.86 -22.17
C THR A 184 15.86 -13.89 -20.93
N ARG A 185 16.16 -12.74 -20.32
CA ARG A 185 16.95 -12.66 -19.09
C ARG A 185 16.39 -13.52 -17.96
N MET A 186 15.07 -13.48 -17.73
CA MET A 186 14.44 -14.34 -16.71
C MET A 186 14.45 -15.83 -17.08
N SER A 187 14.32 -16.15 -18.37
CA SER A 187 14.37 -17.54 -18.85
C SER A 187 15.76 -18.14 -18.64
N GLU A 188 16.81 -17.39 -18.97
CA GLU A 188 18.20 -17.81 -18.79
C GLU A 188 18.54 -18.06 -17.33
N GLN A 189 18.11 -17.16 -16.45
CA GLN A 189 18.33 -17.29 -15.00
C GLN A 189 17.62 -18.49 -14.37
N ARG A 190 16.54 -19.00 -14.97
CA ARG A 190 15.74 -20.12 -14.44
C ARG A 190 15.98 -21.45 -15.14
N ARG A 191 16.93 -21.52 -16.06
CA ARG A 191 17.30 -22.75 -16.79
C ARG A 191 18.53 -23.38 -16.15
N GLY A 192 18.66 -24.70 -16.30
CA GLY A 192 19.82 -25.44 -15.78
C GLY A 192 19.97 -25.23 -14.27
N ALA A 193 21.21 -25.04 -13.82
CA ALA A 193 21.55 -24.84 -12.40
C ALA A 193 20.87 -23.63 -11.73
N GLY A 194 20.36 -22.66 -12.50
CA GLY A 194 19.60 -21.53 -11.96
C GLY A 194 18.19 -21.89 -11.51
N ASN A 195 17.64 -23.03 -11.93
CA ASN A 195 16.40 -23.56 -11.40
C ASN A 195 16.65 -24.10 -9.98
N PRO A 196 15.92 -23.65 -8.93
CA PRO A 196 16.07 -24.17 -7.57
C PRO A 196 15.87 -25.68 -7.43
N ASN A 197 15.19 -26.30 -8.40
CA ASN A 197 14.92 -27.73 -8.47
C ASN A 197 15.82 -28.47 -9.48
N PHE A 198 16.85 -27.83 -10.05
CA PHE A 198 17.77 -28.50 -10.95
C PHE A 198 18.52 -29.62 -10.24
N GLY A 199 18.53 -30.81 -10.86
CA GLY A 199 19.16 -32.00 -10.28
C GLY A 199 18.45 -32.59 -9.06
N LYS A 200 17.35 -31.98 -8.58
CA LYS A 200 16.58 -32.50 -7.44
C LYS A 200 15.47 -33.41 -7.94
N ASN A 201 15.44 -34.63 -7.40
CA ASN A 201 14.33 -35.57 -7.60
C ASN A 201 13.43 -35.57 -6.37
N ALA A 202 12.12 -35.62 -6.59
CA ALA A 202 11.18 -35.85 -5.49
C ALA A 202 11.41 -37.24 -4.90
N SER A 203 11.37 -37.35 -3.56
CA SER A 203 11.48 -38.65 -2.88
C SER A 203 10.35 -39.60 -3.29
N ASP A 204 10.56 -40.90 -3.15
CA ASP A 204 9.55 -41.91 -3.50
C ASP A 204 8.25 -41.72 -2.70
N GLU A 205 8.35 -41.35 -1.42
CA GLU A 205 7.20 -41.00 -0.60
C GLU A 205 6.44 -39.79 -1.16
N THR A 206 7.15 -38.74 -1.59
CA THR A 206 6.53 -37.54 -2.19
C THR A 206 5.90 -37.87 -3.54
N ARG A 207 6.55 -38.70 -4.35
CA ARG A 207 6.01 -39.20 -5.62
C ARG A 207 4.76 -40.02 -5.39
N ALA A 208 4.73 -40.89 -4.37
CA ALA A 208 3.57 -41.68 -3.99
C ALA A 208 2.40 -40.79 -3.55
N LYS A 209 2.65 -39.77 -2.71
CA LYS A 209 1.62 -38.78 -2.31
C LYS A 209 1.06 -38.00 -3.50
N MET A 210 1.93 -37.53 -4.41
CA MET A 210 1.49 -36.86 -5.63
C MET A 210 0.71 -37.79 -6.56
N SER A 211 1.12 -39.05 -6.67
CA SER A 211 0.43 -40.08 -7.47
C SER A 211 -0.95 -40.38 -6.90
N ALA A 212 -1.06 -40.62 -5.59
CA ALA A 212 -2.32 -40.85 -4.89
C ALA A 212 -3.29 -39.67 -5.06
N ALA A 213 -2.80 -38.42 -4.94
CA ALA A 213 -3.62 -37.23 -5.15
C ALA A 213 -4.10 -37.03 -6.61
N ARG A 214 -3.39 -37.62 -7.58
CA ARG A 214 -3.73 -37.57 -9.01
C ARG A 214 -4.56 -38.76 -9.48
N LYS A 215 -4.52 -39.88 -8.76
CA LYS A 215 -5.24 -41.11 -9.09
C LYS A 215 -6.74 -40.83 -9.12
N GLY A 216 -7.41 -41.25 -10.20
CA GLY A 216 -8.85 -41.02 -10.40
C GLY A 216 -9.23 -39.62 -10.92
N ARG A 217 -8.27 -38.70 -11.13
CA ARG A 217 -8.56 -37.42 -11.78
C ARG A 217 -8.55 -37.59 -13.31
N PRO A 218 -9.60 -37.16 -14.04
CA PRO A 218 -9.58 -37.19 -15.50
C PRO A 218 -8.42 -36.34 -16.02
N MET A 219 -7.53 -36.98 -16.79
CA MET A 219 -6.41 -36.35 -17.48
C MET A 219 -6.69 -36.48 -18.98
N PRO A 220 -7.02 -35.39 -19.68
CA PRO A 220 -7.41 -35.45 -21.08
C PRO A 220 -6.17 -35.41 -21.99
N SER A 221 -6.38 -35.66 -23.29
CA SER A 221 -5.38 -35.40 -24.32
C SER A 221 -4.93 -33.92 -24.31
N SER A 222 -3.72 -33.66 -24.84
CA SER A 222 -3.01 -32.37 -24.72
C SER A 222 -3.86 -31.14 -25.08
N ARG A 223 -4.84 -31.26 -26.00
CA ARG A 223 -5.74 -30.18 -26.41
C ARG A 223 -6.79 -29.78 -25.36
N ARG A 224 -7.21 -30.69 -24.48
CA ARG A 224 -8.27 -30.44 -23.46
C ARG A 224 -7.71 -30.22 -22.04
N ASN A 225 -6.39 -30.20 -21.87
CA ASN A 225 -5.77 -30.16 -20.54
C ASN A 225 -6.14 -28.91 -19.71
N ALA A 226 -6.18 -27.73 -20.35
CA ALA A 226 -6.63 -26.51 -19.66
C ALA A 226 -8.09 -26.59 -19.23
N HIS A 227 -8.97 -27.14 -20.09
CA HIS A 227 -10.38 -27.37 -19.80
C HIS A 227 -10.53 -28.31 -18.60
N THR A 228 -9.99 -29.52 -18.67
CA THR A 228 -10.17 -30.51 -17.62
C THR A 228 -9.54 -30.10 -16.28
N ARG A 229 -8.46 -29.31 -16.26
CA ARG A 229 -7.87 -28.80 -15.01
C ARG A 229 -8.70 -27.73 -14.32
N HIS A 230 -9.48 -26.94 -15.05
CA HIS A 230 -10.21 -25.81 -14.49
C HIS A 230 -11.72 -26.02 -14.42
N HIS A 231 -12.28 -26.78 -15.34
CA HIS A 231 -13.69 -27.07 -15.39
C HIS A 231 -13.98 -28.42 -14.74
N THR A 232 -13.56 -29.53 -15.35
CA THR A 232 -13.85 -30.89 -14.87
C THR A 232 -13.28 -31.19 -13.47
N ASN A 233 -11.97 -31.01 -13.25
CA ASN A 233 -11.30 -31.34 -11.98
C ASN A 233 -11.71 -30.46 -10.80
N LYS A 234 -12.37 -29.32 -11.06
CA LYS A 234 -12.85 -28.40 -10.03
C LYS A 234 -14.38 -28.36 -9.93
N GLY A 235 -15.09 -29.11 -10.77
CA GLY A 235 -16.56 -29.08 -10.83
C GLY A 235 -17.14 -27.73 -11.27
N VAL A 236 -16.39 -26.93 -12.05
CA VAL A 236 -16.81 -25.58 -12.48
C VAL A 236 -17.18 -25.61 -13.95
N ALA A 237 -18.47 -25.64 -14.28
CA ALA A 237 -18.92 -25.51 -15.66
C ALA A 237 -19.01 -24.03 -16.07
N MET A 238 -18.67 -23.72 -17.32
CA MET A 238 -18.81 -22.37 -17.88
C MET A 238 -19.54 -22.44 -19.22
N VAL A 239 -20.66 -21.74 -19.32
CA VAL A 239 -21.54 -21.71 -20.50
C VAL A 239 -20.87 -21.19 -21.78
N THR A 240 -19.72 -20.53 -21.68
CA THR A 240 -18.95 -20.02 -22.83
C THR A 240 -17.78 -20.92 -23.22
N CYS A 241 -17.52 -22.00 -22.49
CA CYS A 241 -16.45 -22.94 -22.80
C CYS A 241 -16.98 -24.02 -23.76
N GLN A 242 -16.43 -24.07 -24.98
CA GLN A 242 -16.82 -25.06 -26.00
C GLN A 242 -16.82 -26.50 -25.46
N TYR A 243 -15.80 -26.88 -24.71
CA TYR A 243 -15.71 -28.23 -24.15
C TYR A 243 -16.72 -28.49 -23.01
N CYS A 244 -17.12 -27.47 -22.23
CA CYS A 244 -18.21 -27.63 -21.26
C CYS A 244 -19.55 -27.86 -21.95
N ILE A 245 -19.77 -27.22 -23.11
CA ILE A 245 -20.98 -27.37 -23.91
C ILE A 245 -21.02 -28.77 -24.55
N GLU A 246 -19.89 -29.22 -25.11
CA GLU A 246 -19.73 -30.58 -25.64
C GLU A 246 -20.01 -31.65 -24.56
N ASP A 247 -19.40 -31.51 -23.37
CA ASP A 247 -19.58 -32.45 -22.25
C ASP A 247 -21.06 -32.49 -21.77
N ALA A 248 -21.75 -31.34 -21.74
CA ALA A 248 -23.16 -31.25 -21.35
C ALA A 248 -24.13 -31.79 -22.42
N GLY A 249 -23.74 -31.76 -23.69
CA GLY A 249 -24.51 -32.36 -24.79
C GLY A 249 -24.49 -33.88 -24.73
N THR A 250 -23.36 -34.49 -24.36
CA THR A 250 -23.20 -35.96 -24.28
C THR A 250 -23.94 -36.62 -23.12
N THR A 251 -24.30 -35.88 -22.07
CA THR A 251 -25.02 -36.44 -20.90
C THR A 251 -26.54 -36.53 -21.08
N ASN A 252 -27.09 -35.98 -22.18
CA ASN A 252 -28.53 -35.96 -22.44
C ASN A 252 -28.99 -37.04 -23.44
N GLU A 253 -28.11 -37.96 -23.85
CA GLU A 253 -28.41 -39.02 -24.83
C GLU A 253 -28.32 -40.45 -24.26
N GLU A 254 -28.30 -40.62 -22.92
CA GLU A 254 -28.53 -41.90 -22.22
C GLU A 254 -29.82 -41.82 -21.38
#